data_AF-A0A5C7I8L1-F1
#
_entry.id   AF-A0A5C7I8L1-F1
#
_cell.length_a   1.000
_cell.length_b   1.000
_cell.length_c   1.000
_cell.angle_alpha   90.00
_cell.angle_beta   90.00
_cell.angle_gamma   90.00
#
_symmetry.space_group_name_H-M   'P 1'
#
loop_
_entity.id
_entity.type
_entity.pdbx_description
1 polymer ?
#
loop_
_entity_poly.entity_id
_entity_poly.type
_entity_poly.pdbx_seq_one_letter_code
_entity_poly.pdbx_strand_id
1 'polypeptide(L)'
;MMLSGQLDSSQFASCCHCFVFIWFALHTPLSKLKREGNRSGIVGGEGLKMVEIVISVAGKVAEYLVAPVGHQFSYLCNYRSNVDNLKKEFEKLRNEKERVQHLVNDAERNGEEILQNVQKWLISVNVIIDEVGLFVGDEEKAKRQCLGGLCPDLKIRYQLSKKARKEMMVVTRLLAEGKFDQVSYRIVPENVAYV
;
A
#
# COMPACT_ATOMS: atom_id res chain seq x y z
N MET A 1 -21.61 0.44 -19.56
CA MET A 1 -21.67 0.22 -18.10
C MET A 1 -20.31 -0.29 -17.64
N MET A 2 -19.44 0.60 -17.18
CA MET A 2 -18.37 0.29 -16.22
C MET A 2 -18.08 1.58 -15.44
N LEU A 3 -18.06 1.43 -14.13
CA LEU A 3 -18.37 2.44 -13.14
C LEU A 3 -17.25 3.47 -12.99
N SER A 4 -17.64 4.73 -13.13
CA SER A 4 -16.97 5.91 -12.63
C SER A 4 -16.81 5.82 -11.11
N GLY A 5 -15.69 5.27 -10.64
CA GLY A 5 -15.21 5.46 -9.28
C GLY A 5 -14.69 6.90 -9.17
N GLN A 6 -15.44 7.76 -8.48
CA GLN A 6 -15.00 9.11 -8.12
C GLN A 6 -13.68 9.01 -7.36
N LEU A 7 -12.58 9.30 -8.05
CA LEU A 7 -11.31 9.68 -7.44
C LEU A 7 -11.55 11.03 -6.74
N ASP A 8 -11.78 10.95 -5.43
CA ASP A 8 -11.90 12.06 -4.49
C ASP A 8 -10.75 13.07 -4.71
N SER A 9 -11.11 14.34 -4.91
CA SER A 9 -10.21 15.47 -5.16
C SER A 9 -9.15 15.68 -4.06
N SER A 10 -9.35 15.07 -2.89
CA SER A 10 -8.35 14.98 -1.83
C SER A 10 -7.14 14.09 -2.18
N GLN A 11 -7.27 13.13 -3.11
CA GLN A 11 -6.17 12.27 -3.57
C GLN A 11 -5.15 13.03 -4.42
N PHE A 12 -5.62 13.98 -5.25
CA PHE A 12 -4.73 14.83 -6.03
C PHE A 12 -4.01 15.84 -5.14
N ALA A 13 -4.66 16.43 -4.13
CA ALA A 13 -4.03 17.45 -3.29
C ALA A 13 -2.77 16.96 -2.53
N SER A 14 -2.73 15.70 -2.10
CA SER A 14 -1.57 15.16 -1.35
C SER A 14 -0.38 14.75 -2.24
N CYS A 15 -0.63 14.35 -3.50
CA CYS A 15 0.42 14.03 -4.48
C CYS A 15 0.85 15.26 -5.29
N CYS A 16 -0.05 16.20 -5.56
CA CYS A 16 0.25 17.40 -6.33
C CYS A 16 1.25 18.30 -5.61
N HIS A 17 1.28 18.41 -4.29
CA HIS A 17 2.32 19.27 -3.67
C HIS A 17 3.75 18.70 -3.79
N CYS A 18 3.96 17.39 -3.94
CA CYS A 18 5.31 16.86 -4.17
C CYS A 18 5.70 16.87 -5.65
N PHE A 19 4.79 16.47 -6.55
CA PHE A 19 5.08 16.48 -7.99
C PHE A 19 4.99 17.87 -8.60
N VAL A 20 4.09 18.75 -8.17
CA VAL A 20 4.02 20.14 -8.67
C VAL A 20 5.19 20.97 -8.17
N PHE A 21 5.73 20.74 -6.96
CA PHE A 21 6.97 21.43 -6.55
C PHE A 21 8.21 20.90 -7.26
N ILE A 22 8.33 19.59 -7.48
CA ILE A 22 9.43 19.01 -8.24
C ILE A 22 9.31 19.37 -9.74
N TRP A 23 8.10 19.37 -10.30
CA TRP A 23 7.82 19.82 -11.67
C TRP A 23 8.00 21.33 -11.81
N PHE A 24 7.53 22.17 -10.87
CA PHE A 24 7.83 23.61 -10.92
C PHE A 24 9.32 23.88 -10.74
N ALA A 25 10.05 23.13 -9.92
CA ALA A 25 11.50 23.30 -9.73
C ALA A 25 12.32 22.79 -10.93
N LEU A 26 11.85 21.74 -11.63
CA LEU A 26 12.52 21.16 -12.80
C LEU A 26 12.06 21.76 -14.15
N HIS A 27 10.86 22.34 -14.20
CA HIS A 27 10.26 22.97 -15.39
C HIS A 27 9.92 24.45 -15.19
N THR A 28 10.46 25.14 -14.18
CA THR A 28 10.63 26.60 -14.34
C THR A 28 11.75 26.79 -15.35
N PRO A 29 11.46 27.29 -16.56
CA PRO A 29 12.51 27.41 -17.56
C PRO A 29 13.54 28.41 -17.06
N LEU A 30 14.83 28.02 -17.07
CA LEU A 30 16.00 28.86 -16.74
C LEU A 30 15.92 30.28 -17.34
N SER A 31 15.20 30.42 -18.46
CA SER A 31 14.93 31.68 -19.14
C SER A 31 14.22 32.73 -18.29
N LYS A 32 13.46 32.36 -17.25
CA LYS A 32 12.86 33.32 -16.31
C LYS A 32 13.87 33.89 -15.31
N LEU A 33 14.73 33.04 -14.72
CA LEU A 33 15.81 33.49 -13.82
C LEU A 33 16.85 34.36 -14.54
N LYS A 34 17.19 34.01 -15.79
CA LYS A 34 18.08 34.80 -16.66
C LYS A 34 17.53 36.22 -16.93
N ARG A 35 16.19 36.35 -17.07
CA ARG A 35 15.51 37.62 -17.38
C ARG A 35 15.43 38.55 -16.16
N GLU A 36 15.29 38.00 -14.95
CA GLU A 36 15.31 38.75 -13.69
C GLU A 36 16.73 39.30 -13.40
N GLY A 37 17.77 38.47 -13.56
CA GLY A 37 19.17 38.84 -13.31
C GLY A 37 19.70 39.92 -14.26
N ASN A 38 19.39 39.83 -15.55
CA ASN A 38 19.76 40.86 -16.54
C ASN A 38 19.00 42.18 -16.35
N ARG A 39 17.80 42.16 -15.75
CA ARG A 39 16.99 43.36 -15.51
C ARG A 39 17.47 44.15 -14.30
N SER A 40 18.13 43.49 -13.34
CA SER A 40 18.56 44.14 -12.08
C SER A 40 19.99 44.68 -12.13
N GLY A 41 20.80 44.32 -13.14
CA GLY A 41 22.14 44.90 -13.35
C GLY A 41 23.22 44.50 -12.34
N ILE A 42 22.98 43.47 -11.52
CA ILE A 42 23.77 43.21 -10.29
C ILE A 42 24.97 42.26 -10.52
N VAL A 43 25.13 41.62 -11.68
CA VAL A 43 26.17 40.58 -11.86
C VAL A 43 26.98 40.78 -13.14
N GLY A 44 28.27 41.10 -12.99
CA GLY A 44 29.24 41.18 -14.10
C GLY A 44 29.44 39.83 -14.81
N GLY A 45 30.00 39.85 -16.02
CA GLY A 45 30.07 38.70 -16.94
C GLY A 45 30.74 37.43 -16.39
N GLU A 46 31.60 37.54 -15.38
CA GLU A 46 32.22 36.39 -14.70
C GLU A 46 31.29 35.73 -13.66
N GLY A 47 30.47 36.51 -12.97
CA GLY A 47 29.48 35.99 -12.02
C GLY A 47 28.34 35.23 -12.71
N LEU A 48 27.98 35.63 -13.94
CA LEU A 48 27.00 34.92 -14.77
C LEU A 48 27.49 33.52 -15.20
N LYS A 49 28.79 33.35 -15.47
CA LYS A 49 29.38 32.05 -15.81
C LYS A 49 29.37 31.08 -14.63
N MET A 50 29.68 31.58 -13.42
CA MET A 50 29.61 30.77 -12.20
C MET A 50 28.19 30.29 -11.92
N VAL A 51 27.17 31.15 -12.07
CA VAL A 51 25.77 30.76 -11.89
C VAL A 51 25.34 29.71 -12.91
N GLU A 52 25.74 29.82 -14.18
CA GLU A 52 25.42 28.82 -15.21
C GLU A 52 26.05 27.45 -14.93
N ILE A 53 27.30 27.42 -14.46
CA ILE A 53 27.99 26.16 -14.11
C ILE A 53 27.28 25.48 -12.94
N VAL A 54 26.93 26.24 -11.89
CA VAL A 54 26.21 25.71 -10.72
C VAL A 54 24.85 25.14 -11.12
N ILE A 55 24.10 25.81 -11.99
CA ILE A 55 22.81 25.32 -12.47
C ILE A 55 22.95 24.06 -13.34
N SER A 56 23.95 24.00 -14.23
CA SER A 56 24.20 22.83 -15.09
C SER A 56 24.58 21.59 -14.26
N VAL A 57 25.43 21.76 -13.25
CA VAL A 57 25.81 20.70 -12.33
C VAL A 57 24.59 20.25 -11.51
N ALA A 58 23.80 21.19 -10.98
CA ALA A 58 22.58 20.87 -10.24
C ALA A 58 21.55 20.10 -11.10
N GLY A 59 21.39 20.46 -12.39
CA GLY A 59 20.51 19.77 -13.32
C GLY A 59 20.92 18.31 -13.56
N LYS A 60 22.21 18.06 -13.81
CA LYS A 60 22.71 16.69 -13.96
C LYS A 60 22.55 15.87 -12.68
N VAL A 61 22.84 16.45 -11.52
CA VAL A 61 22.64 15.77 -10.23
C VAL A 61 21.16 15.44 -10.01
N ALA A 62 20.23 16.31 -10.39
CA ALA A 62 18.80 16.04 -10.30
C ALA A 62 18.38 14.86 -11.20
N GLU A 63 18.86 14.77 -12.44
CA GLU A 63 18.56 13.65 -13.36
C GLU A 63 18.98 12.29 -12.78
N TYR A 64 20.16 12.20 -12.14
CA TYR A 64 20.62 10.96 -11.50
C TYR A 64 19.85 10.58 -10.23
N LEU A 65 19.28 11.57 -9.52
CA LEU A 65 18.53 11.35 -8.29
C LEU A 65 17.04 11.07 -8.50
N VAL A 66 16.45 11.43 -9.65
CA VAL A 66 15.02 11.24 -9.92
C VAL A 66 14.61 9.77 -9.95
N ALA A 67 15.42 8.89 -10.56
CA ALA A 67 15.04 7.48 -10.73
C ALA A 67 15.03 6.65 -9.42
N PRO A 68 16.06 6.71 -8.53
CA PRO A 68 16.04 6.00 -7.26
C PRO A 68 14.96 6.52 -6.28
N VAL A 69 14.72 7.83 -6.32
CA VAL A 69 13.75 8.52 -5.46
C VAL A 69 12.32 8.15 -5.87
N GLY A 70 12.04 7.99 -7.17
CA GLY A 70 10.72 7.64 -7.68
C GLY A 70 10.12 6.34 -7.11
N HIS A 71 10.92 5.27 -6.99
CA HIS A 71 10.44 4.00 -6.44
C HIS A 71 10.07 4.11 -4.95
N GLN A 72 10.84 4.85 -4.15
CA GLN A 72 10.54 5.07 -2.73
C GLN A 72 9.33 6.01 -2.54
N PHE A 73 9.21 7.04 -3.37
CA PHE A 73 8.05 7.94 -3.38
C PHE A 73 6.77 7.25 -3.85
N SER A 74 6.85 6.21 -4.69
CA SER A 74 5.67 5.45 -5.11
C SER A 74 4.86 4.91 -3.92
N TYR A 75 5.52 4.48 -2.85
CA TYR A 75 4.84 3.99 -1.64
C TYR A 75 4.15 5.10 -0.85
N LEU A 76 4.68 6.33 -0.90
CA LEU A 76 4.10 7.52 -0.29
C LEU A 76 2.90 8.01 -1.09
N CYS A 77 3.06 8.12 -2.42
CA CYS A 77 2.00 8.53 -3.34
C CYS A 77 0.86 7.51 -3.39
N ASN A 78 1.18 6.21 -3.30
CA ASN A 78 0.21 5.12 -3.33
C ASN A 78 -0.20 4.64 -1.93
N TYR A 79 0.17 5.35 -0.85
CA TYR A 79 -0.13 4.96 0.53
C TYR A 79 -1.62 4.63 0.71
N ARG A 80 -2.50 5.56 0.33
CA ARG A 80 -3.95 5.41 0.48
C ARG A 80 -4.48 4.21 -0.32
N SER A 81 -4.04 4.08 -1.58
CA SER A 81 -4.44 2.95 -2.42
C SER A 81 -3.97 1.60 -1.85
N ASN A 82 -2.73 1.51 -1.35
CA ASN A 82 -2.20 0.27 -0.77
C ASN A 82 -2.99 -0.15 0.49
N VAL A 83 -3.31 0.83 1.35
CA VAL A 83 -4.11 0.62 2.56
C VAL A 83 -5.55 0.21 2.21
N ASP A 84 -6.21 0.95 1.32
CA ASP A 84 -7.60 0.71 0.94
C ASP A 84 -7.75 -0.65 0.24
N ASN A 85 -6.79 -1.01 -0.62
CA ASN A 85 -6.76 -2.32 -1.27
C ASN A 85 -6.57 -3.46 -0.25
N LEU A 86 -5.68 -3.29 0.73
CA LEU A 86 -5.53 -4.27 1.82
C LEU A 86 -6.85 -4.46 2.56
N LYS A 87 -7.49 -3.38 3.00
CA LYS A 87 -8.79 -3.45 3.70
C LYS A 87 -9.82 -4.20 2.88
N LYS A 88 -9.93 -3.88 1.58
CA LYS A 88 -10.88 -4.52 0.68
C LYS A 88 -10.65 -6.03 0.53
N GLU A 89 -9.43 -6.48 0.24
CA GLU A 89 -9.15 -7.91 0.12
C GLU A 89 -9.26 -8.63 1.47
N PHE A 90 -8.91 -7.95 2.55
CA PHE A 90 -9.04 -8.50 3.90
C PHE A 90 -10.51 -8.74 4.30
N GLU A 91 -11.44 -7.85 3.94
CA GLU A 91 -12.87 -8.13 4.15
C GLU A 91 -13.35 -9.34 3.34
N LYS A 92 -12.84 -9.53 2.11
CA LYS A 92 -13.14 -10.76 1.36
C LYS A 92 -12.63 -12.00 2.09
N LEU A 93 -11.43 -11.92 2.69
CA LEU A 93 -10.85 -13.04 3.43
C LEU A 93 -11.69 -13.37 4.67
N ARG A 94 -12.23 -12.36 5.37
CA ARG A 94 -13.17 -12.59 6.48
C ARG A 94 -14.44 -13.29 6.01
N ASN A 95 -15.04 -12.83 4.91
CA ASN A 95 -16.24 -13.47 4.37
C ASN A 95 -15.96 -14.92 3.96
N GLU A 96 -14.80 -15.19 3.36
CA GLU A 96 -14.39 -16.54 3.00
C GLU A 96 -14.17 -17.41 4.25
N LYS A 97 -13.55 -16.87 5.30
CA LYS A 97 -13.39 -17.54 6.58
C LYS A 97 -14.74 -17.91 7.17
N GLU A 98 -15.70 -17.00 7.19
CA GLU A 98 -17.05 -17.25 7.67
C GLU A 98 -17.72 -18.39 6.88
N ARG A 99 -17.64 -18.35 5.55
CA ARG A 99 -18.15 -19.41 4.68
C ARG A 99 -17.54 -20.77 5.03
N VAL A 100 -16.21 -20.85 5.13
CA VAL A 100 -15.51 -22.10 5.46
C VAL A 100 -15.85 -22.57 6.87
N GLN A 101 -15.95 -21.65 7.84
CA GLN A 101 -16.33 -21.99 9.21
C GLN A 101 -17.76 -22.55 9.29
N HIS A 102 -18.71 -22.03 8.50
CA HIS A 102 -20.05 -22.61 8.41
C HIS A 102 -20.01 -24.06 7.91
N LEU A 103 -19.24 -24.34 6.86
CA LEU A 103 -19.08 -25.69 6.34
C LEU A 103 -18.43 -26.63 7.37
N VAL A 104 -17.43 -26.15 8.11
CA VAL A 104 -16.79 -26.90 9.20
C VAL A 104 -17.81 -27.22 10.29
N ASN A 105 -18.60 -26.25 10.73
CA ASN A 105 -19.61 -26.47 11.76
C ASN A 105 -20.68 -27.48 11.32
N ASP A 106 -21.08 -27.46 10.04
CA ASP A 106 -22.04 -28.43 9.49
C ASP A 106 -21.44 -29.84 9.42
N ALA A 107 -20.18 -29.96 9.02
CA ALA A 107 -19.46 -31.24 9.01
C ALA A 107 -19.30 -31.82 10.42
N GLU A 108 -18.93 -31.00 11.41
CA GLU A 108 -18.85 -31.42 12.82
C GLU A 108 -20.20 -31.91 13.35
N ARG A 109 -21.31 -31.22 13.02
CA ARG A 109 -22.68 -31.65 13.37
C ARG A 109 -23.06 -32.98 12.72
N ASN A 110 -22.52 -33.27 11.55
CA ASN A 110 -22.71 -34.52 10.84
C ASN A 110 -21.75 -35.63 11.32
N GLY A 111 -20.88 -35.35 12.29
CA GLY A 111 -19.89 -36.30 12.80
C GLY A 111 -18.77 -36.62 11.81
N GLU A 112 -18.49 -35.71 10.87
CA GLU A 112 -17.42 -35.85 9.88
C GLU A 112 -16.10 -35.29 10.42
N GLU A 113 -14.98 -35.81 9.95
CA GLU A 113 -13.66 -35.27 10.28
C GLU A 113 -13.28 -34.14 9.33
N ILE A 114 -12.77 -33.05 9.89
CA ILE A 114 -12.34 -31.88 9.12
C ILE A 114 -10.95 -32.13 8.53
N LEU A 115 -10.77 -31.76 7.26
CA LEU A 115 -9.49 -31.87 6.59
C LEU A 115 -8.43 -31.00 7.27
N GLN A 116 -7.23 -31.56 7.48
CA GLN A 116 -6.14 -30.86 8.17
C GLN A 116 -5.71 -29.55 7.49
N ASN A 117 -5.79 -29.47 6.17
CA ASN A 117 -5.47 -28.25 5.42
C ASN A 117 -6.47 -27.12 5.72
N VAL A 118 -7.76 -27.44 5.90
CA VAL A 118 -8.80 -26.47 6.30
C VAL A 118 -8.52 -25.93 7.69
N GLN A 119 -8.17 -26.79 8.65
CA GLN A 119 -7.81 -26.37 10.01
C GLN A 119 -6.59 -25.44 10.02
N LYS A 120 -5.52 -25.82 9.30
CA LYS A 120 -4.30 -24.99 9.16
C LYS A 120 -4.60 -23.65 8.51
N TRP A 121 -5.47 -23.64 7.51
CA TRP A 121 -5.91 -22.41 6.84
C TRP A 121 -6.67 -21.50 7.81
N LEU A 122 -7.65 -22.00 8.55
CA LEU A 122 -8.41 -21.23 9.55
C LEU A 122 -7.50 -20.61 10.62
N ILE A 123 -6.51 -21.36 11.11
CA ILE A 123 -5.51 -20.85 12.06
C ILE A 123 -4.72 -19.70 11.43
N SER A 124 -4.23 -19.88 10.21
CA SER A 124 -3.47 -18.86 9.49
C SER A 124 -4.29 -17.59 9.24
N VAL A 125 -5.59 -17.75 8.94
CA VAL A 125 -6.50 -16.61 8.78
C VAL A 125 -6.78 -15.89 10.10
N ASN A 126 -6.82 -16.59 11.23
CA ASN A 126 -6.95 -15.92 12.53
C ASN A 126 -5.72 -15.06 12.86
N VAL A 127 -4.52 -15.57 12.60
CA VAL A 127 -3.28 -14.81 12.81
C VAL A 127 -3.28 -13.53 11.97
N ILE A 128 -3.61 -13.62 10.67
CA ILE A 128 -3.61 -12.42 9.81
C ILE A 128 -4.72 -11.44 10.21
N ILE A 129 -5.84 -11.92 10.78
CA ILE A 129 -6.90 -11.04 11.29
C ILE A 129 -6.38 -10.16 12.42
N ASP A 130 -5.62 -10.74 13.35
CA ASP A 130 -5.03 -10.00 14.45
C ASP A 130 -3.97 -9.01 13.95
N GLU A 131 -3.10 -9.43 13.04
CA GLU A 131 -2.04 -8.58 12.45
C GLU A 131 -2.61 -7.38 11.68
N VAL A 132 -3.64 -7.59 10.87
CA VAL A 132 -4.33 -6.50 10.15
C VAL A 132 -5.13 -5.63 11.11
N GLY A 133 -5.70 -6.20 12.18
CA GLY A 133 -6.36 -5.43 13.25
C GLY A 133 -5.40 -4.42 13.90
N LEU A 134 -4.19 -4.86 14.25
CA LEU A 134 -3.14 -3.99 14.77
C LEU A 134 -2.73 -2.92 13.74
N PHE A 135 -2.59 -3.32 12.47
CA PHE A 135 -2.27 -2.39 11.38
C PHE A 135 -3.30 -1.26 11.25
N VAL A 136 -4.60 -1.57 11.30
CA VAL A 136 -5.67 -0.56 11.23
C VAL A 136 -5.58 0.40 12.42
N GLY A 137 -5.28 -0.11 13.63
CA GLY A 137 -5.03 0.74 14.80
C GLY A 137 -3.86 1.72 14.60
N ASP A 138 -2.74 1.24 14.08
CA ASP A 138 -1.55 2.04 13.77
C ASP A 138 -1.85 3.12 12.72
N GLU A 139 -2.61 2.76 11.68
CA GLU A 139 -3.03 3.64 10.60
C GLU A 139 -3.91 4.79 11.11
N GLU A 140 -4.92 4.48 11.93
CA GLU A 140 -5.83 5.49 12.51
C GLU A 140 -5.11 6.41 13.51
N LYS A 141 -4.10 5.89 14.23
CA LYS A 141 -3.21 6.73 15.05
C LYS A 141 -2.39 7.69 14.18
N ALA A 142 -1.82 7.20 13.09
CA ALA A 142 -1.05 8.02 12.14
C ALA A 142 -1.91 9.10 11.45
N LYS A 143 -3.17 8.80 11.13
CA LYS A 143 -4.12 9.78 10.58
C LYS A 143 -4.41 10.92 11.56
N ARG A 144 -4.65 10.61 12.84
CA ARG A 144 -4.91 11.60 13.89
C ARG A 144 -3.73 12.54 14.13
N GLN A 145 -2.50 12.05 13.95
CA GLN A 145 -1.28 12.86 14.06
C GLN A 145 -1.07 13.84 12.89
N CYS A 146 -1.83 13.70 11.79
CA CYS A 146 -1.79 14.60 10.64
C CYS A 146 -2.81 15.76 10.69
N LEU A 147 -3.51 15.98 11.81
CA LEU A 147 -4.49 17.05 11.95
C LEU A 147 -3.78 18.40 12.23
N GLY A 148 -3.95 19.38 11.32
CA GLY A 148 -3.36 20.73 11.47
C GLY A 148 -2.55 21.25 10.28
N GLY A 149 -2.57 20.57 9.12
CA GLY A 149 -1.95 21.07 7.87
C GLY A 149 -0.45 20.81 7.74
N LEU A 150 0.23 20.39 8.80
CA LEU A 150 1.59 19.88 8.79
C LEU A 150 1.52 18.37 9.02
N CYS A 151 1.94 17.56 8.04
CA CYS A 151 2.07 16.12 8.21
C CYS A 151 3.49 15.78 8.70
N PRO A 152 3.73 15.47 9.98
CA PRO A 152 4.84 14.58 10.35
C PRO A 152 4.33 13.14 10.17
N ASP A 153 5.03 12.12 9.67
CA ASP A 153 6.41 11.89 9.29
C ASP A 153 6.30 10.98 8.04
N LEU A 154 6.87 11.39 6.90
CA LEU A 154 6.85 10.59 5.66
C LEU A 154 7.37 9.17 5.90
N LYS A 155 8.27 8.99 6.87
CA LYS A 155 8.76 7.69 7.31
C LYS A 155 7.64 6.79 7.82
N ILE A 156 6.72 7.31 8.64
CA ILE A 156 5.58 6.53 9.18
C ILE A 156 4.68 6.07 8.03
N ARG A 157 4.32 6.97 7.10
CA ARG A 157 3.51 6.60 5.93
C ARG A 157 4.21 5.57 5.04
N TYR A 158 5.51 5.70 4.85
CA TYR A 158 6.31 4.73 4.13
C TYR A 158 6.29 3.35 4.81
N GLN A 159 6.50 3.29 6.14
CA GLN A 159 6.45 2.02 6.87
C GLN A 159 5.06 1.37 6.82
N LEU A 160 4.00 2.15 7.01
CA LEU A 160 2.63 1.65 6.90
C LEU A 160 2.32 1.15 5.48
N SER A 161 2.71 1.88 4.43
CA SER A 161 2.51 1.44 3.04
C SER A 161 3.25 0.12 2.74
N LYS A 162 4.48 -0.02 3.25
CA LYS A 162 5.28 -1.25 3.10
C LYS A 162 4.66 -2.41 3.86
N LYS A 163 4.18 -2.19 5.09
CA LYS A 163 3.45 -3.19 5.88
C LYS A 163 2.17 -3.60 5.17
N ALA A 164 1.37 -2.63 4.70
CA ALA A 164 0.14 -2.90 3.97
C ALA A 164 0.34 -3.82 2.76
N ARG A 165 1.39 -3.55 1.96
CA ARG A 165 1.71 -4.38 0.80
C ARG A 165 2.15 -5.79 1.17
N LYS A 166 2.85 -5.98 2.30
CA LYS A 166 3.23 -7.31 2.79
C LYS A 166 2.00 -8.10 3.24
N GLU A 167 1.14 -7.50 4.06
CA GLU A 167 -0.09 -8.17 4.51
C GLU A 167 -0.99 -8.50 3.32
N MET A 168 -1.07 -7.61 2.32
CA MET A 168 -1.84 -7.84 1.10
C MET A 168 -1.40 -9.10 0.36
N MET A 169 -0.09 -9.38 0.30
CA MET A 169 0.41 -10.60 -0.34
C MET A 169 -0.03 -11.85 0.42
N VAL A 170 0.01 -11.80 1.75
CA VAL A 170 -0.44 -12.91 2.61
C VAL A 170 -1.94 -13.13 2.48
N VAL A 171 -2.74 -12.06 2.57
CA VAL A 171 -4.20 -12.08 2.40
C VAL A 171 -4.58 -12.66 1.04
N THR A 172 -3.93 -12.22 -0.04
CA THR A 172 -4.19 -12.73 -1.40
C THR A 172 -3.88 -14.22 -1.52
N ARG A 173 -2.77 -14.68 -0.92
CA ARG A 173 -2.42 -16.11 -0.89
C ARG A 173 -3.47 -16.92 -0.13
N LEU A 174 -3.86 -16.48 1.06
CA LEU A 174 -4.87 -17.15 1.87
C LEU A 174 -6.24 -17.17 1.17
N LEU A 175 -6.61 -16.12 0.44
CA LEU A 175 -7.83 -16.10 -0.38
C LEU A 175 -7.82 -17.17 -1.48
N ALA A 176 -6.66 -17.41 -2.10
CA ALA A 176 -6.51 -18.45 -3.11
C ALA A 176 -6.55 -19.86 -2.49
N GLU A 177 -5.89 -20.05 -1.35
CA GLU A 177 -5.87 -21.32 -0.61
C GLU A 177 -7.24 -21.67 0.01
N GLY A 178 -8.05 -20.66 0.34
CA GLY A 178 -9.36 -20.82 0.99
C GLY A 178 -10.49 -21.32 0.09
N LYS A 179 -10.22 -21.58 -1.18
CA LYS A 179 -11.19 -22.09 -2.16
C LYS A 179 -11.35 -23.60 -2.05
N PHE A 180 -11.92 -24.04 -0.93
CA PHE A 180 -12.22 -25.45 -0.68
C PHE A 180 -13.56 -25.85 -1.29
N ASP A 181 -13.55 -26.90 -2.14
CA ASP A 181 -14.74 -27.58 -2.65
C ASP A 181 -15.36 -28.52 -1.59
N GLN A 182 -14.51 -29.13 -0.77
CA GLN A 182 -14.88 -30.02 0.33
C GLN A 182 -14.02 -29.69 1.55
N VAL A 183 -14.62 -29.73 2.74
CA VAL A 183 -13.93 -29.39 4.01
C VAL A 183 -13.76 -30.56 4.96
N SER A 184 -14.43 -31.67 4.71
CA SER A 184 -14.53 -32.82 5.61
C SER A 184 -14.60 -34.14 4.87
N TYR A 185 -14.40 -35.24 5.58
CA TYR A 185 -14.65 -36.59 5.08
C TYR A 185 -15.34 -37.44 6.16
N ARG A 186 -16.10 -38.43 5.70
CA ARG A 186 -16.72 -39.42 6.60
C ARG A 186 -15.71 -40.47 6.98
N ILE A 187 -15.64 -40.77 8.27
CA ILE A 187 -15.01 -42.00 8.74
C ILE A 187 -16.00 -43.13 8.45
N VAL A 188 -15.67 -44.02 7.52
CA VAL A 188 -16.35 -45.31 7.42
C VAL A 188 -15.67 -46.21 8.45
N PRO A 189 -16.37 -46.69 9.50
CA PRO A 189 -15.77 -47.64 10.42
C PRO A 189 -15.36 -48.89 9.63
N GLU A 190 -14.08 -49.26 9.68
CA GLU A 190 -13.63 -50.57 9.23
C GLU A 190 -14.41 -51.60 10.03
N ASN A 191 -15.21 -52.42 9.34
CA ASN A 191 -15.87 -53.56 9.93
C ASN A 191 -14.77 -54.54 10.38
N VAL A 192 -14.25 -54.35 11.58
CA VAL A 192 -13.47 -55.36 12.29
C VAL A 192 -14.48 -56.43 12.66
N ALA A 193 -14.72 -57.36 11.73
CA ALA A 193 -15.47 -58.57 12.00
C ALA A 193 -14.72 -59.32 13.09
N TYR A 194 -15.25 -59.28 14.32
CA TYR A 194 -14.80 -60.17 15.38
C TYR A 194 -15.19 -61.59 14.98
N VAL A 195 -14.17 -62.39 14.63
CA VAL A 195 -14.26 -63.86 14.46
C VAL A 195 -14.08 -64.51 15.83
#